data_AF-A0A2D9Q4G7-F1
#
_entry.id   AF-A0A2D9Q4G7-F1
#
_cell.length_a   1.000
_cell.length_b   1.000
_cell.length_c   1.000
_cell.angle_alpha   90.00
_cell.angle_beta   90.00
_cell.angle_gamma   90.00
#
_symmetry.space_group_name_H-M   'P 1'
#
loop_
_entity.id
_entity.type
_entity.pdbx_description
1 polymer ?
#
loop_
_entity_poly.entity_id
_entity_poly.type
_entity_poly.pdbx_seq_one_letter_code
_entity_poly.pdbx_strand_id
1 'polypeptide(L)'
;MGELFWSLEDEDGDAASSGPYAMSAPSSPSPQRAEHIIHGSPLWLMAGIGLFGSMMVWSPDWGVWLTLAAIGLPLYGVFEYMKTVVVSWDQEQRHVEVHEGPRYSEERWLMLAYTSEPGDQVTIESEPTSGNSLDVFGARDHWLVVKRKDGTFVASSKDTENSRYFAKRIKDCLDLLG
;
A
#
# COMPACT_ATOMS: atom_id res chain seq x y z
N MET A 1 -3.27 44.19 14.02
CA MET A 1 -2.52 44.00 12.76
C MET A 1 -2.70 42.56 12.36
N GLY A 2 -3.33 42.15 11.27
CA GLY A 2 -4.22 42.78 10.31
C GLY A 2 -4.93 41.61 9.65
N GLU A 3 -6.25 41.55 9.77
CA GLU A 3 -7.12 40.59 9.09
C GLU A 3 -7.45 41.19 7.72
N LEU A 4 -7.12 40.47 6.66
CA LEU A 4 -7.54 40.78 5.29
C LEU A 4 -7.92 39.45 4.62
N PHE A 5 -9.06 38.90 5.06
CA PHE A 5 -9.78 37.88 4.32
C PHE A 5 -10.80 38.61 3.46
N TRP A 6 -10.70 38.42 2.15
CA TRP A 6 -11.40 39.18 1.12
C TRP A 6 -12.92 39.21 1.35
N SER A 7 -13.42 40.41 1.63
CA SER A 7 -14.83 40.75 1.39
C SER A 7 -14.99 41.06 -0.08
N LEU A 8 -15.85 40.31 -0.77
CA LEU A 8 -16.51 40.79 -1.96
C LEU A 8 -17.97 40.98 -1.55
N GLU A 9 -18.28 42.18 -1.07
CA GLU A 9 -19.64 42.67 -0.84
C GLU A 9 -20.42 42.65 -2.15
N ASP A 10 -21.52 41.89 -2.11
CA ASP A 10 -22.89 42.34 -2.35
C ASP A 10 -23.14 43.37 -3.48
N GLU A 11 -23.90 42.93 -4.49
CA GLU A 11 -24.80 43.81 -5.23
C GLU A 11 -26.23 43.22 -5.19
N ASP A 12 -27.03 43.83 -4.32
CA ASP A 12 -28.48 43.95 -4.19
C ASP A 12 -29.42 43.07 -5.06
N GLY A 13 -30.37 42.44 -4.37
CA GLY A 13 -31.57 41.85 -4.98
C GLY A 13 -32.57 41.30 -3.95
N ASP A 14 -33.32 42.19 -3.31
CA ASP A 14 -34.44 41.94 -2.39
C ASP A 14 -35.39 40.80 -2.81
N ALA A 15 -35.68 39.87 -1.89
CA ALA A 15 -37.04 39.39 -1.62
C ALA A 15 -37.10 38.54 -0.33
N ALA A 16 -37.93 38.98 0.60
CA ALA A 16 -38.26 38.38 1.88
C ALA A 16 -38.85 36.96 1.80
N SER A 17 -38.65 36.13 2.85
CA SER A 17 -39.74 35.66 3.73
C SER A 17 -39.33 34.49 4.66
N SER A 18 -39.37 34.76 5.98
CA SER A 18 -39.89 33.92 7.08
C SER A 18 -39.55 32.41 7.20
N GLY A 19 -38.93 32.04 8.33
CA GLY A 19 -39.11 30.71 8.95
C GLY A 19 -38.14 30.41 10.09
N PRO A 20 -38.57 30.27 11.36
CA PRO A 20 -37.69 30.06 12.49
C PRO A 20 -37.52 28.56 12.82
N TYR A 21 -37.04 27.73 11.89
CA TYR A 21 -36.70 26.32 12.19
C TYR A 21 -35.63 25.78 11.24
N ALA A 22 -34.38 26.23 11.37
CA ALA A 22 -33.25 25.46 10.90
C ALA A 22 -32.79 24.58 12.07
N MET A 23 -33.37 23.38 12.18
CA MET A 23 -32.75 22.32 12.98
C MET A 23 -31.35 22.11 12.42
N SER A 24 -30.32 22.35 13.24
CA SER A 24 -28.97 21.90 12.95
C SER A 24 -29.05 20.38 12.76
N ALA A 25 -29.00 19.93 11.51
CA ALA A 25 -28.84 18.52 11.22
C ALA A 25 -27.54 18.08 11.93
N PRO A 26 -27.56 17.03 12.77
CA PRO A 26 -26.32 16.47 13.25
C PRO A 26 -25.56 16.02 12.00
N SER A 27 -24.40 16.63 11.78
CA SER A 27 -23.41 16.14 10.83
C SER A 27 -23.25 14.65 11.09
N SER A 28 -23.69 13.83 10.13
CA SER A 28 -23.51 12.38 10.19
C SER A 28 -22.04 12.12 10.55
N PRO A 29 -21.74 11.25 11.53
CA PRO A 29 -20.36 10.89 11.80
C PRO A 29 -19.79 10.39 10.49
N SER A 30 -18.70 11.01 10.02
CA SER A 30 -17.95 10.47 8.90
C SER A 30 -17.59 9.03 9.27
N PRO A 31 -17.85 8.03 8.41
CA PRO A 31 -17.44 6.67 8.69
C PRO A 31 -15.96 6.71 9.06
N GLN A 32 -15.60 6.17 10.23
CA GLN A 32 -14.22 6.14 10.70
C GLN A 32 -13.42 5.17 9.83
N ARG A 33 -13.09 5.61 8.62
CA ARG A 33 -12.16 4.94 7.72
C ARG A 33 -10.77 5.21 8.24
N ALA A 34 -10.08 4.17 8.64
CA ALA A 34 -8.71 4.27 9.07
C ALA A 34 -7.79 3.61 8.03
N GLU A 35 -6.66 4.26 7.77
CA GLU A 35 -5.71 3.85 6.75
C GLU A 35 -4.34 3.59 7.39
N HIS A 36 -3.70 2.50 6.99
CA HIS A 36 -2.33 2.17 7.34
C HIS A 36 -1.48 2.08 6.08
N ILE A 37 -0.38 2.84 6.04
CA ILE A 37 0.50 2.92 4.88
C ILE A 37 1.78 2.13 5.14
N ILE A 38 2.02 1.14 4.29
CA ILE A 38 3.19 0.26 4.28
C ILE A 38 4.13 0.74 3.16
N HIS A 39 5.24 1.35 3.55
CA HIS A 39 6.24 1.82 2.58
C HIS A 39 7.19 0.71 2.12
N GLY A 40 7.56 0.73 0.84
CA GLY A 40 8.63 -0.09 0.28
C GLY A 40 9.97 0.09 0.99
N SER A 41 10.78 -0.98 0.98
CA SER A 41 12.04 -1.05 1.72
C SER A 41 13.17 -0.32 1.00
N PRO A 42 13.94 0.57 1.67
CA PRO A 42 15.13 1.18 1.09
C PRO A 42 16.37 0.27 1.16
N LEU A 43 16.28 -0.95 1.72
CA LEU A 43 17.46 -1.75 2.04
C LEU A 43 18.31 -2.09 0.82
N TRP A 44 17.70 -2.55 -0.28
CA TRP A 44 18.42 -2.86 -1.52
C TRP A 44 19.05 -1.63 -2.16
N LEU A 45 18.38 -0.47 -2.04
CA LEU A 45 18.91 0.81 -2.49
C LEU A 45 20.18 1.15 -1.71
N MET A 46 20.13 1.07 -0.39
CA MET A 46 21.29 1.38 0.48
C MET A 46 22.43 0.39 0.27
N ALA A 47 22.13 -0.90 0.14
CA ALA A 47 23.12 -1.94 -0.16
C ALA A 47 23.81 -1.68 -1.51
N GLY A 48 23.03 -1.33 -2.53
CA GLY A 48 23.53 -0.97 -3.86
C GLY A 48 24.43 0.27 -3.84
N ILE A 49 24.00 1.34 -3.15
CA ILE A 49 24.80 2.56 -2.99
C ILE A 49 26.11 2.25 -2.27
N GLY A 50 26.08 1.44 -1.22
CA GLY A 50 27.29 1.00 -0.51
C GLY A 50 28.25 0.22 -1.41
N LEU A 51 27.72 -0.70 -2.22
CA LEU A 51 28.52 -1.47 -3.19
C LEU A 51 29.15 -0.55 -4.24
N PHE A 52 28.37 0.35 -4.83
CA PHE A 52 28.86 1.33 -5.81
C PHE A 52 29.92 2.26 -5.21
N GLY A 53 29.71 2.76 -4.00
CA GLY A 53 30.67 3.58 -3.27
C GLY A 53 31.99 2.85 -3.00
N SER A 54 31.91 1.56 -2.61
CA SER A 54 33.10 0.72 -2.41
C SER A 54 33.92 0.55 -3.69
N MET A 55 33.24 0.50 -4.84
CA MET A 55 33.85 0.37 -6.16
C MET A 55 34.63 1.62 -6.58
N MET A 56 34.20 2.80 -6.12
CA MET A 56 34.88 4.07 -6.40
C MET A 56 36.08 4.33 -5.50
N VAL A 57 36.05 3.80 -4.27
CA VAL A 57 37.11 4.00 -3.26
C VAL A 57 38.24 2.98 -3.41
N TRP A 58 37.89 1.73 -3.73
CA TRP A 58 38.83 0.64 -3.90
C TRP A 58 38.93 0.30 -5.39
N SER A 59 40.16 0.18 -5.90
CA SER A 59 40.45 -0.26 -7.28
C SER A 59 40.92 -1.73 -7.39
N PRO A 60 40.19 -2.74 -6.91
CA PRO A 60 40.42 -4.10 -7.33
C PRO A 60 39.86 -4.30 -8.75
N ASP A 61 40.35 -5.33 -9.43
CA ASP A 61 39.79 -5.80 -10.70
C ASP A 61 38.39 -6.36 -10.45
N TRP A 62 37.40 -5.47 -10.44
CA TRP A 62 36.00 -5.86 -10.30
C TRP A 62 35.56 -6.59 -11.58
N GLY A 63 35.12 -7.83 -11.42
CA GLY A 63 34.52 -8.58 -12.54
C GLY A 63 33.29 -7.84 -13.10
N VAL A 64 33.03 -8.02 -14.39
CA VAL A 64 31.89 -7.40 -15.10
C VAL A 64 30.57 -7.65 -14.36
N TRP A 65 30.37 -8.84 -13.78
CA TRP A 65 29.18 -9.19 -13.01
C TRP A 65 28.99 -8.35 -11.74
N LEU A 66 30.07 -8.03 -11.03
CA LEU A 66 30.00 -7.18 -9.84
C LEU A 66 29.70 -5.73 -10.22
N THR A 67 30.25 -5.26 -11.34
CA THR A 67 29.93 -3.93 -11.87
C THR A 67 28.46 -3.83 -12.26
N LEU A 68 27.92 -4.84 -12.96
CA LEU A 68 26.51 -4.91 -13.30
C LEU A 68 25.63 -4.97 -12.04
N ALA A 69 26.03 -5.74 -11.02
CA ALA A 69 25.31 -5.79 -9.75
C ALA A 69 25.33 -4.43 -9.01
N ALA A 70 26.46 -3.72 -9.01
CA ALA A 70 26.60 -2.41 -8.39
C ALA A 70 25.69 -1.34 -9.02
N ILE A 71 25.30 -1.51 -10.29
CA ILE A 71 24.35 -0.64 -10.99
C ILE A 71 22.91 -1.18 -10.84
N GLY A 72 22.72 -2.48 -10.95
CA GLY A 72 21.43 -3.14 -10.91
C GLY A 72 20.76 -3.08 -9.53
N LEU A 73 21.51 -3.29 -8.44
CA LEU A 73 20.96 -3.25 -7.09
C LEU A 73 20.34 -1.90 -6.72
N PRO A 74 21.01 -0.74 -6.95
CA PRO A 74 20.39 0.55 -6.71
C PRO A 74 19.11 0.75 -7.52
N LEU A 75 19.11 0.41 -8.81
CA LEU A 75 17.94 0.57 -9.67
C LEU A 75 16.76 -0.28 -9.18
N TYR A 76 17.03 -1.54 -8.85
CA TYR A 76 16.05 -2.45 -8.26
C TYR A 76 15.56 -1.94 -6.90
N GLY A 77 16.46 -1.42 -6.07
CA GLY A 77 16.14 -0.81 -4.78
C GLY A 77 15.28 0.44 -4.90
N VAL A 78 15.50 1.29 -5.91
CA VAL A 78 14.59 2.43 -6.21
C VAL A 78 13.22 1.91 -6.59
N PHE A 79 13.13 0.89 -7.46
CA PHE A 79 11.86 0.31 -7.84
C PHE A 79 11.08 -0.22 -6.63
N GLU A 80 11.71 -0.95 -5.72
CA GLU A 80 11.06 -1.39 -4.48
C GLU A 80 10.70 -0.22 -3.55
N TYR A 81 11.58 0.77 -3.40
CA TYR A 81 11.38 1.93 -2.54
C TYR A 81 10.19 2.79 -2.97
N MET A 82 9.95 2.87 -4.29
CA MET A 82 8.87 3.64 -4.89
C MET A 82 7.51 2.96 -4.75
N LYS A 83 7.44 1.70 -4.31
CA LYS A 83 6.16 1.03 -4.06
C LYS A 83 5.62 1.33 -2.66
N THR A 84 4.31 1.43 -2.56
CA THR A 84 3.59 1.57 -1.29
C THR A 84 2.33 0.73 -1.32
N VAL A 85 1.95 0.21 -0.15
CA VAL A 85 0.67 -0.47 0.05
C VAL A 85 -0.13 0.28 1.09
N VAL A 86 -1.41 0.51 0.82
CA VAL A 86 -2.35 1.17 1.72
C VAL A 86 -3.40 0.14 2.11
N VAL A 87 -3.45 -0.19 3.40
CA VAL A 87 -4.50 -1.00 3.99
C VAL A 87 -5.51 -0.04 4.60
N SER A 88 -6.71 0.02 4.04
CA SER A 88 -7.81 0.81 4.60
C SER A 88 -8.88 -0.10 5.17
N TRP A 89 -9.42 0.25 6.33
CA TRP A 89 -10.55 -0.44 6.91
C TRP A 89 -11.67 0.52 7.30
N ASP A 90 -12.88 0.12 6.97
CA ASP A 90 -14.12 0.74 7.43
C ASP A 90 -14.60 0.00 8.68
N GLN A 91 -14.66 0.70 9.82
CA GLN A 91 -15.10 0.12 11.09
C GLN A 91 -16.58 -0.25 11.11
N GLU A 92 -17.43 0.51 10.42
CA GLU A 92 -18.87 0.31 10.43
C GLU A 92 -19.25 -0.88 9.56
N GLN A 93 -18.66 -0.96 8.37
CA GLN A 93 -18.94 -2.04 7.43
C GLN A 93 -18.04 -3.26 7.62
N ARG A 94 -17.04 -3.18 8.51
CA ARG A 94 -15.93 -4.15 8.65
C ARG A 94 -15.27 -4.45 7.30
N HIS A 95 -15.26 -3.48 6.41
CA HIS A 95 -14.74 -3.67 5.06
C HIS A 95 -13.26 -3.35 5.05
N VAL A 96 -12.46 -4.26 4.51
CA VAL A 96 -11.00 -4.12 4.39
C VAL A 96 -10.66 -4.05 2.92
N GLU A 97 -9.90 -3.04 2.55
CA GLU A 97 -9.37 -2.84 1.20
C GLU A 97 -7.85 -2.69 1.27
N VAL A 98 -7.13 -3.44 0.44
CA VAL A 98 -5.68 -3.35 0.29
C VAL A 98 -5.40 -2.81 -1.10
N HIS A 99 -4.76 -1.66 -1.15
CA HIS A 99 -4.35 -0.99 -2.37
C HIS A 99 -2.84 -0.97 -2.48
N GLU A 100 -2.33 -1.06 -3.70
CA GLU A 100 -0.95 -0.73 -4.00
C GLU A 100 -0.88 0.57 -4.80
N GLY A 101 0.17 1.36 -4.61
CA GLY A 101 0.40 2.55 -5.40
C GLY A 101 1.85 2.99 -5.40
N PRO A 102 2.22 3.93 -6.28
CA PRO A 102 3.51 4.60 -6.23
C PRO A 102 3.56 5.52 -5.00
N ARG A 103 4.71 5.57 -4.33
CA ARG A 103 4.92 6.32 -3.08
C ARG A 103 4.56 7.80 -3.15
N TYR A 104 4.73 8.40 -4.32
CA TYR A 104 4.54 9.83 -4.56
C TYR A 104 3.39 10.11 -5.53
N SER A 105 2.48 9.15 -5.70
CA SER A 105 1.29 9.29 -6.54
C SER A 105 0.05 8.91 -5.74
N GLU A 106 -1.09 9.49 -6.11
CA GLU A 106 -2.39 9.11 -5.58
C GLU A 106 -2.99 7.91 -6.32
N GLU A 107 -2.35 7.45 -7.39
CA GLU A 107 -2.76 6.25 -8.12
C GLU A 107 -2.73 5.02 -7.19
N ARG A 108 -3.87 4.34 -7.10
CA ARG A 108 -4.08 3.16 -6.26
C ARG A 108 -4.69 2.04 -7.11
N TRP A 109 -4.09 0.87 -7.05
CA TRP A 109 -4.60 -0.36 -7.65
C TRP A 109 -5.09 -1.29 -6.54
N LEU A 110 -6.35 -1.69 -6.62
CA LEU A 110 -6.93 -2.63 -5.66
C LEU A 110 -6.26 -4.01 -5.79
N MET A 111 -5.68 -4.49 -4.70
CA MET A 111 -5.10 -5.84 -4.62
C MET A 111 -6.09 -6.85 -4.06
N LEU A 112 -6.85 -6.42 -3.05
CA LEU A 112 -7.75 -7.29 -2.29
C LEU A 112 -8.80 -6.42 -1.61
N ALA A 113 -10.07 -6.83 -1.64
CA ALA A 113 -11.11 -6.26 -0.81
C ALA A 113 -12.00 -7.35 -0.25
N TYR A 114 -12.39 -7.24 1.02
CA TYR A 114 -13.31 -8.18 1.65
C TYR A 114 -13.99 -7.60 2.88
N THR A 115 -15.13 -8.18 3.26
CA THR A 115 -15.81 -7.87 4.52
C THR A 115 -15.34 -8.83 5.60
N SER A 116 -14.67 -8.30 6.62
CA SER A 116 -14.10 -9.02 7.74
C SER A 116 -15.20 -9.57 8.66
N GLU A 117 -15.15 -10.88 8.92
CA GLU A 117 -15.94 -11.53 9.97
C GLU A 117 -15.06 -12.10 11.09
N PRO A 118 -15.60 -12.23 12.31
CA PRO A 118 -14.88 -12.82 13.42
C PRO A 118 -14.44 -14.26 13.11
N GLY A 119 -13.14 -14.52 13.20
CA GLY A 119 -12.55 -15.83 12.93
C GLY A 119 -12.14 -16.05 11.48
N ASP A 120 -12.18 -15.02 10.64
CA ASP A 120 -11.49 -15.03 9.35
C ASP A 120 -9.99 -15.32 9.53
N GLN A 121 -9.43 -16.10 8.62
CA GLN A 121 -8.03 -16.49 8.60
C GLN A 121 -7.36 -15.89 7.37
N VAL A 122 -6.38 -15.01 7.62
CA VAL A 122 -5.49 -14.48 6.59
C VAL A 122 -4.26 -15.38 6.52
N THR A 123 -4.04 -15.97 5.35
CA THR A 123 -2.92 -16.87 5.08
C THR A 123 -2.08 -16.38 3.91
N ILE A 124 -0.82 -16.76 3.87
CA ILE A 124 0.05 -16.55 2.72
C ILE A 124 0.18 -17.90 2.02
N GLU A 125 -0.26 -17.95 0.78
CA GLU A 125 -0.04 -19.09 -0.10
C GLU A 125 1.12 -18.79 -1.06
N SER A 126 1.70 -19.84 -1.63
CA SER A 126 2.83 -19.69 -2.54
C SER A 126 2.90 -20.74 -3.62
N GLU A 127 3.33 -20.35 -4.82
CA GLU A 127 3.63 -21.22 -5.94
C GLU A 127 5.04 -20.92 -6.49
N PRO A 128 5.71 -21.89 -7.13
CA PRO A 128 6.96 -21.64 -7.84
C PRO A 128 6.77 -20.62 -8.97
N THR A 129 7.66 -19.61 -9.06
CA THR A 129 7.58 -18.54 -10.09
C THR A 129 7.75 -19.09 -11.51
N SER A 130 8.45 -20.22 -11.64
CA SER A 130 8.51 -20.99 -12.89
C SER A 130 8.10 -22.43 -12.59
N GLY A 131 7.27 -23.03 -13.44
CA GLY A 131 6.95 -24.46 -13.38
C GLY A 131 8.15 -25.38 -13.70
N ASN A 132 9.37 -24.87 -13.58
CA ASN A 132 10.61 -25.52 -13.96
C ASN A 132 11.35 -25.99 -12.70
N SER A 133 11.67 -27.28 -12.62
CA SER A 133 12.32 -27.92 -11.47
C SER A 133 13.79 -27.49 -11.25
N LEU A 134 14.34 -26.67 -12.16
CA LEU A 134 15.69 -26.13 -12.12
C LEU A 134 15.75 -24.68 -11.61
N ASP A 135 14.77 -24.24 -10.83
CA ASP A 135 14.81 -22.95 -10.16
C ASP A 135 15.88 -22.95 -9.04
N VAL A 136 17.13 -22.70 -9.43
CA VAL A 136 18.32 -22.70 -8.57
C VAL A 136 18.22 -21.64 -7.46
N PHE A 137 17.37 -20.63 -7.61
CA PHE A 137 17.17 -19.56 -6.63
C PHE A 137 15.89 -19.72 -5.79
N GLY A 138 15.05 -20.74 -6.08
CA GLY A 138 13.85 -21.03 -5.30
C GLY A 138 12.86 -19.86 -5.23
N ALA A 139 12.71 -19.11 -6.33
CA ALA A 139 11.82 -17.96 -6.37
C ALA A 139 10.37 -18.43 -6.25
N ARG A 140 9.70 -18.05 -5.16
CA ARG A 140 8.29 -18.33 -4.92
C ARG A 140 7.46 -17.07 -5.02
N ASP A 141 6.35 -17.19 -5.72
CA ASP A 141 5.31 -16.18 -5.75
C ASP A 141 4.48 -16.34 -4.49
N HIS A 142 4.30 -15.23 -3.78
CA HIS A 142 3.53 -15.18 -2.53
C HIS A 142 2.31 -14.28 -2.73
N TRP A 143 1.15 -14.74 -2.27
CA TRP A 143 -0.07 -13.95 -2.26
C TRP A 143 -0.87 -14.21 -0.99
N LEU A 144 -1.78 -13.30 -0.70
CA LEU A 144 -2.68 -13.38 0.44
C LEU A 144 -3.94 -14.14 0.04
N VAL A 145 -4.40 -15.01 0.93
CA VAL A 145 -5.70 -15.67 0.83
C VAL A 145 -6.44 -15.49 2.15
N VAL A 146 -7.66 -14.97 2.04
CA VAL A 146 -8.57 -14.81 3.16
C VAL A 146 -9.63 -15.90 3.08
N LYS A 147 -9.75 -16.68 4.15
CA LYS A 147 -10.79 -17.70 4.31
C LYS A 147 -11.63 -17.42 5.54
N ARG A 148 -12.92 -17.69 5.46
CA ARG A 148 -13.82 -17.74 6.62
C ARG A 148 -13.38 -18.85 7.59
N LYS A 149 -13.91 -18.80 8.81
CA LYS A 149 -13.70 -19.84 9.84
C LYS A 149 -14.09 -21.25 9.37
N ASP A 150 -15.09 -21.38 8.50
CA ASP A 150 -15.54 -22.65 7.92
C ASP A 150 -14.69 -23.13 6.73
N GLY A 151 -13.67 -22.36 6.34
CA GLY A 151 -12.79 -22.63 5.20
C GLY A 151 -13.26 -22.02 3.88
N THR A 152 -14.39 -21.32 3.85
CA THR A 152 -14.91 -20.68 2.64
C THR A 152 -13.95 -19.60 2.15
N PHE A 153 -13.61 -19.61 0.86
CA PHE A 153 -12.76 -18.61 0.23
C PHE A 153 -13.48 -17.26 0.16
N VAL A 154 -12.83 -16.19 0.62
CA VAL A 154 -13.39 -14.83 0.64
C VAL A 154 -12.72 -13.97 -0.43
N ALA A 155 -11.39 -13.90 -0.40
CA ALA A 155 -10.64 -13.04 -1.32
C ALA A 155 -9.19 -13.53 -1.46
N SER A 156 -8.56 -13.20 -2.58
CA SER A 156 -7.14 -13.48 -2.84
C SER A 156 -6.48 -12.35 -3.60
N SER A 157 -5.20 -12.14 -3.33
CA SER A 157 -4.36 -11.21 -4.09
C SER A 157 -3.56 -11.90 -5.21
N LYS A 158 -3.84 -13.17 -5.52
CA LYS A 158 -3.02 -14.02 -6.44
C LYS A 158 -2.81 -13.40 -7.81
N ASP A 159 -3.86 -12.79 -8.37
CA ASP A 159 -3.83 -12.23 -9.73
C ASP A 159 -3.18 -10.83 -9.79
N THR A 160 -2.66 -10.35 -8.66
CA THR A 160 -2.00 -9.03 -8.57
C THR A 160 -0.49 -9.20 -8.59
N GLU A 161 0.15 -8.64 -9.61
CA GLU A 161 1.56 -8.85 -9.97
C GLU A 161 2.56 -8.56 -8.81
N ASN A 162 2.17 -7.71 -7.86
CA ASN A 162 3.05 -7.16 -6.83
C ASN A 162 2.81 -7.69 -5.41
N SER A 163 1.92 -8.66 -5.20
CA SER A 163 1.68 -9.22 -3.85
C SER A 163 2.92 -9.86 -3.23
N ARG A 164 3.91 -10.23 -4.05
CA ARG A 164 5.12 -10.98 -3.68
C ARG A 164 5.93 -10.32 -2.56
N TYR A 165 6.10 -8.99 -2.62
CA TYR A 165 7.01 -8.26 -1.74
C TYR A 165 6.36 -7.77 -0.45
N PHE A 166 5.04 -7.60 -0.45
CA PHE A 166 4.30 -7.03 0.67
C PHE A 166 3.44 -8.05 1.42
N ALA A 167 3.20 -9.25 0.89
CA ALA A 167 2.30 -10.24 1.47
C ALA A 167 2.51 -10.43 2.98
N LYS A 168 3.76 -10.58 3.44
CA LYS A 168 4.05 -10.73 4.87
C LYS A 168 3.64 -9.51 5.70
N ARG A 169 4.02 -8.30 5.25
CA ARG A 169 3.74 -7.06 5.99
C ARG A 169 2.26 -6.70 5.97
N ILE A 170 1.57 -7.01 4.87
CA ILE A 170 0.11 -6.87 4.77
C ILE A 170 -0.55 -7.86 5.73
N LYS A 171 -0.14 -9.14 5.74
CA LYS A 171 -0.66 -10.13 6.68
C LYS A 171 -0.48 -9.67 8.13
N ASP A 172 0.73 -9.25 8.51
CA ASP A 172 1.00 -8.76 9.87
C ASP A 172 0.09 -7.57 10.23
N CYS A 173 -0.21 -6.69 9.26
CA CYS A 173 -1.17 -5.59 9.46
C CYS A 173 -2.61 -6.08 9.60
N LEU A 174 -3.04 -7.06 8.80
CA LEU A 174 -4.40 -7.62 8.84
C LEU A 174 -4.65 -8.46 10.10
N ASP A 175 -3.64 -9.19 10.58
CA ASP A 175 -3.70 -9.96 11.83
C ASP A 175 -3.90 -9.06 13.06
N LEU A 176 -3.48 -7.78 12.99
CA LEU A 176 -3.71 -6.80 14.05
C LEU A 176 -5.15 -6.24 14.05
N LEU A 177 -5.90 -6.46 12.96
CA LEU A 177 -7.28 -5.95 12.79
C LEU A 177 -8.36 -6.98 13.15
N GLY A 178 -8.03 -8.28 13.21
CA GLY A 178 -8.95 -9.39 13.50
C GLY A 178 -8.95 -9.84 14.95
#